data_AF-A0A5A7NP66-F1
#
_entry.id   AF-A0A5A7NP66-F1
#
_cell.length_a   1.000
_cell.length_b   1.000
_cell.length_c   1.000
_cell.angle_alpha   90.00
_cell.angle_beta   90.00
_cell.angle_gamma   90.00
#
_symmetry.space_group_name_H-M   'P 1'
#
loop_
_entity.id
_entity.type
_entity.pdbx_description
1 polymer ?
#
loop_
_entity_poly.entity_id
_entity_poly.type
_entity_poly.pdbx_seq_one_letter_code
_entity_poly.pdbx_strand_id
1 'polypeptide(L)' 'MWTVRAGRVHHGPMEHLTSREHALDLAEGNLKEAQRLLERGKVAHAAGDIDDARLASLQRLYETALEDLQRVRKEN' A
#
# COMPACT_ATOMS: atom_id res chain seq x y z
N MET A 1 19.46 -11.55 -45.56
CA MET A 1 18.23 -11.31 -46.34
C MET A 1 17.06 -11.25 -45.35
N TRP A 2 16.57 -10.02 -45.11
CA TRP A 2 15.27 -9.58 -44.53
C TRP A 2 14.84 -10.02 -43.11
N THR A 3 14.93 -9.01 -42.24
CA THR A 3 14.27 -8.70 -40.96
C THR A 3 12.80 -9.10 -40.82
N VAL A 4 12.41 -9.57 -39.63
CA VAL A 4 11.03 -9.48 -39.13
C VAL A 4 10.98 -8.50 -37.96
N ARG A 5 10.03 -7.58 -38.09
CA ARG A 5 9.84 -6.32 -37.39
C ARG A 5 9.14 -6.55 -36.05
N ALA A 6 9.58 -5.81 -35.03
CA ALA A 6 8.98 -5.75 -33.70
C ALA A 6 7.46 -5.55 -33.74
N GLY A 7 6.72 -6.48 -33.16
CA GLY A 7 5.34 -6.27 -32.73
C GLY A 7 5.36 -5.51 -31.42
N ARG A 8 5.21 -4.18 -31.48
CA ARG A 8 4.95 -3.37 -30.30
C ARG A 8 3.53 -3.68 -29.83
N VAL A 9 3.40 -4.43 -28.75
CA VAL A 9 2.11 -4.63 -28.07
C VAL A 9 1.74 -3.28 -27.45
N HIS A 10 0.83 -2.56 -28.09
CA HIS A 10 0.21 -1.39 -27.49
C HIS A 10 -0.77 -1.86 -26.42
N HIS A 11 -0.34 -1.89 -25.16
CA HIS A 11 -1.27 -1.97 -24.03
C HIS A 11 -2.02 -0.64 -23.96
N GLY A 12 -3.30 -0.67 -24.34
CA GLY A 12 -4.17 0.49 -24.35
C GLY A 12 -4.52 0.98 -22.92
N PRO A 13 -5.03 2.21 -22.78
CA PRO A 13 -5.30 2.86 -21.49
C PRO A 13 -6.37 2.18 -20.61
N MET A 14 -7.03 1.10 -21.08
CA MET A 14 -8.07 0.41 -20.31
C MET A 14 -7.52 -0.49 -19.19
N GLU A 15 -6.31 -1.04 -19.32
CA GLU A 15 -5.71 -1.82 -18.22
C GLU A 15 -5.24 -0.94 -17.05
N HIS A 16 -5.00 0.35 -17.31
CA HIS A 16 -4.57 1.28 -16.28
C HIS A 16 -5.71 1.70 -15.34
N LEU A 17 -6.96 1.74 -15.81
CA LEU A 17 -8.10 2.14 -14.99
C LEU A 17 -8.44 1.07 -13.94
N THR A 18 -8.46 -0.21 -14.32
CA THR A 18 -8.66 -1.34 -13.40
C THR A 18 -7.47 -1.54 -12.46
N SER A 19 -6.24 -1.32 -12.92
CA SER A 19 -5.06 -1.39 -12.06
C SER A 19 -5.03 -0.28 -11.00
N ARG A 20 -5.64 0.87 -11.29
CA ARG A 20 -5.61 2.06 -10.42
C ARG A 20 -6.69 2.05 -9.35
N GLU A 21 -7.94 1.76 -9.73
CA GLU A 21 -9.02 1.55 -8.75
C GLU A 21 -8.62 0.43 -7.79
N HIS A 22 -8.03 -0.65 -8.31
CA HIS A 22 -7.49 -1.73 -7.49
C HIS A 22 -6.35 -1.28 -6.57
N ALA A 23 -5.43 -0.43 -7.03
CA ALA A 23 -4.36 0.13 -6.20
C ALA A 23 -4.92 1.01 -5.07
N LEU A 24 -5.98 1.77 -5.33
CA LEU A 24 -6.65 2.58 -4.31
C LEU A 24 -7.33 1.69 -3.26
N ASP A 25 -8.08 0.68 -3.69
CA ASP A 25 -8.72 -0.28 -2.78
C ASP A 25 -7.71 -1.00 -1.88
N LEU A 26 -6.57 -1.41 -2.46
CA LEU A 26 -5.48 -2.02 -1.70
C LEU A 26 -4.84 -1.04 -0.71
N ALA A 27 -4.58 0.21 -1.11
CA ALA A 27 -4.01 1.21 -0.22
C ALA A 27 -4.94 1.55 0.95
N GLU A 28 -6.25 1.65 0.71
CA GLU A 28 -7.25 1.87 1.76
C GLU A 28 -7.36 0.66 2.71
N GLY A 29 -7.34 -0.56 2.16
CA GLY A 29 -7.31 -1.80 2.94
C GLY A 29 -6.06 -1.89 3.83
N ASN A 30 -4.90 -1.55 3.28
CA ASN A 30 -3.61 -1.57 3.99
C ASN A 30 -3.60 -0.56 5.14
N LEU A 31 -4.06 0.67 4.91
CA LEU A 31 -4.14 1.69 5.96
C LEU A 31 -5.04 1.25 7.11
N LYS A 32 -6.20 0.66 6.79
CA LYS A 32 -7.15 0.16 7.79
C LYS A 32 -6.54 -0.96 8.65
N GLU A 33 -5.85 -1.92 8.04
CA GLU A 33 -5.23 -3.00 8.80
C GLU A 33 -4.03 -2.50 9.62
N ALA A 34 -3.21 -1.58 9.08
CA ALA A 34 -2.11 -0.97 9.82
C ALA A 34 -2.63 -0.20 11.05
N GLN A 35 -3.73 0.55 10.92
CA GLN A 35 -4.39 1.22 12.04
C GLN A 35 -4.88 0.20 13.09
N ARG A 36 -5.52 -0.88 12.66
CA ARG A 36 -6.00 -1.94 13.57
C ARG A 36 -4.85 -2.59 14.34
N LEU A 37 -3.74 -2.86 13.67
CA LEU A 37 -2.54 -3.42 14.28
C LEU A 37 -1.91 -2.45 15.28
N LEU A 38 -1.85 -1.16 14.96
CA LEU A 38 -1.34 -0.13 15.86
C LEU A 38 -2.20 0.00 17.12
N GLU A 39 -3.52 0.06 16.99
CA GLU A 39 -4.41 0.14 18.16
C GLU A 39 -4.29 -1.10 19.07
N ARG A 40 -4.22 -2.30 18.47
CA ARG A 40 -3.93 -3.53 19.22
C ARG A 40 -2.55 -3.50 19.87
N GLY A 41 -1.56 -2.97 19.16
CA GLY A 41 -0.20 -2.77 19.66
C GLY A 41 -0.16 -1.86 20.88
N LYS A 42 -0.90 -0.74 20.87
CA LYS A 42 -1.00 0.16 22.03
C LYS A 42 -1.57 -0.55 23.26
N VAL A 43 -2.60 -1.38 23.07
CA VAL A 43 -3.18 -2.19 24.17
C VAL A 43 -2.17 -3.22 24.69
N ALA A 44 -1.52 -3.96 23.79
CA ALA A 44 -0.50 -4.95 24.16
C ALA A 44 0.72 -4.31 24.85
N HIS A 45 1.13 -3.12 24.42
CA HIS A 45 2.21 -2.37 25.03
C HIS A 45 1.84 -1.92 26.45
N ALA A 46 0.62 -1.43 26.64
CA ALA A 46 0.12 -1.07 27.97
C ALA A 46 0.02 -2.28 28.92
N ALA A 47 -0.19 -3.48 28.37
CA ALA A 47 -0.15 -4.74 29.12
C ALA A 47 1.28 -5.26 29.38
N GLY A 48 2.30 -4.68 28.72
CA GLY A 48 3.69 -5.15 28.80
C GLY A 48 4.01 -6.35 27.91
N ASP A 49 3.09 -6.75 27.01
CA ASP A 49 3.26 -7.90 26.12
C ASP A 49 4.22 -7.62 24.96
N ILE A 50 4.40 -6.35 24.61
CA ILE A 50 5.35 -5.89 23.59
C ILE A 50 6.13 -4.68 24.10
N ASP A 51 7.33 -4.49 23.56
CA ASP A 51 8.21 -3.37 23.90
C ASP A 51 7.94 -2.12 23.04
N ASP A 52 8.57 -1.01 23.43
CA ASP A 52 8.50 0.26 22.69
C ASP A 52 8.98 0.10 21.23
N ALA A 53 9.97 -0.76 20.97
CA ALA A 53 10.51 -0.99 19.64
C ALA A 53 9.47 -1.64 18.72
N ARG A 54 8.69 -2.59 19.23
CA ARG A 54 7.58 -3.22 18.50
C ARG A 54 6.45 -2.21 18.26
N LEU A 55 6.09 -1.42 19.26
CA LEU A 55 5.09 -0.36 19.10
C LEU A 55 5.51 0.67 18.04
N ALA A 56 6.76 1.12 18.07
CA ALA A 56 7.33 2.04 17.09
C ALA A 56 7.36 1.45 15.67
N SER A 57 7.49 0.13 15.53
CA SER A 57 7.43 -0.54 14.23
C SER A 57 6.00 -0.56 13.66
N LEU A 58 4.99 -0.74 14.52
CA LEU A 58 3.57 -0.64 14.13
C LEU A 58 3.19 0.79 13.75
N GLN A 59 3.74 1.78 14.45
CA GLN A 59 3.55 3.20 14.12
C GLN A 59 4.13 3.52 12.73
N ARG A 60 5.36 3.09 12.44
CA ARG A 60 5.99 3.25 11.11
C ARG A 60 5.21 2.55 10.00
N LEU A 61 4.63 1.38 10.27
CA LEU A 61 3.78 0.67 9.32
C LEU A 61 2.53 1.50 8.96
N TYR A 62 1.87 2.09 9.96
CA TYR A 62 0.74 2.98 9.74
C TYR A 62 1.11 4.21 8.92
N GLU A 63 2.23 4.86 9.25
CA GLU A 63 2.74 6.02 8.49
C GLU A 63 3.03 5.66 7.03
N THR A 64 3.68 4.52 6.80
CA THR A 64 3.98 4.04 5.44
C THR A 64 2.71 3.81 4.63
N ALA A 65 1.69 3.19 5.22
CA ALA A 65 0.41 2.94 4.55
C ALA A 65 -0.36 4.25 4.29
N LEU A 66 -0.26 5.23 5.19
CA LEU A 66 -0.87 6.55 5.03
C LEU A 66 -0.23 7.32 3.88
N GLU A 67 1.11 7.32 3.81
CA GLU A 67 1.85 7.91 2.70
C GLU A 67 1.50 7.23 1.37
N ASP A 68 1.34 5.91 1.37
CA ASP A 68 0.99 5.15 0.18
C ASP A 68 -0.38 5.54 -0.37
N LEU A 69 -1.39 5.61 0.51
CA LEU A 69 -2.71 6.10 0.12
C LEU A 69 -2.66 7.54 -0.41
N GLN A 70 -1.85 8.40 0.19
CA GLN A 70 -1.67 9.77 -0.31
C GLN A 70 -1.04 9.79 -1.70
N ARG A 71 -0.04 8.95 -1.98
CA ARG A 71 0.56 8.84 -3.32
C ARG A 71 -0.47 8.39 -4.36
N VAL A 72 -1.19 7.32 -4.08
CA VAL A 72 -2.22 6.78 -4.99
C VAL A 72 -3.34 7.80 -5.25
N ARG A 73 -3.73 8.59 -4.24
CA ARG A 73 -4.70 9.67 -4.40
C ARG A 73 -4.17 10.88 -5.17
N LYS A 74 -2.88 11.19 -5.07
CA LYS A 74 -2.27 12.38 -5.70
C LYS A 74 -1.81 12.13 -7.14
N GLU A 75 -1.56 10.88 -7.51
CA GLU A 75 -1.37 10.48 -8.90
C GLU A 75 -2.68 10.48 -9.71
N ASN A 76 -3.83 10.85 -9.10
CA ASN A 76 -5.19 10.88 -9.67
C ASN A 76 -5.51 12.24 -10.29
#